data_AF-A0A1S9CWG4-F1
#
_entry.id   AF-A0A1S9CWG4-F1
#
_cell.length_a   1.000
_cell.length_b   1.000
_cell.length_c   1.000
_cell.angle_alpha   90.00
_cell.angle_beta   90.00
_cell.angle_gamma   90.00
#
_symmetry.space_group_name_H-M   'P 1'
#
loop_
_entity.id
_entity.type
_entity.pdbx_description
1 polymer ?
#
loop_
_entity_poly.entity_id
_entity_poly.type
_entity_poly.pdbx_seq_one_letter_code
_entity_poly.pdbx_strand_id
1 'polypeptide(L)'
;MTVTVAPLTTTVMNSVGPDVAGIASGVNNAVSRTAALLAIAIFGMVMAWAFETSLHERLREAGVSQEISAFLDGQRGQLAGAALPPGVDATVASALRRTVQLSFVSGFRWIMLLSAGLALLSALAAWVLVERRPRAKK
;
A
#
# COMPACT_ATOMS: atom_id res chain seq x y z
N MET A 1 -6.94 -13.84 0.91
CA MET A 1 -6.08 -14.51 1.93
C MET A 1 -6.21 -16.02 1.88
N THR A 2 -7.41 -16.61 1.82
CA THR A 2 -7.60 -18.07 1.74
C THR A 2 -6.90 -18.76 0.57
N VAL A 3 -6.87 -18.12 -0.60
CA VAL A 3 -6.29 -18.70 -1.83
C VAL A 3 -4.76 -18.82 -1.77
N THR A 4 -4.06 -17.95 -1.05
CA THR A 4 -2.59 -17.88 -1.07
C THR A 4 -1.94 -18.26 0.25
N VAL A 5 -2.54 -17.89 1.40
CA VAL A 5 -1.92 -18.06 2.72
C VAL A 5 -1.89 -19.52 3.16
N ALA A 6 -3.00 -20.24 2.99
CA ALA A 6 -3.08 -21.65 3.39
C ALA A 6 -2.11 -22.52 2.56
N PRO A 7 -2.11 -22.46 1.21
CA PRO A 7 -1.15 -23.22 0.41
C PRO A 7 0.31 -22.86 0.69
N LEU A 8 0.62 -21.58 0.94
CA LEU A 8 1.98 -21.14 1.26
C LEU A 8 2.46 -21.70 2.60
N THR A 9 1.62 -21.59 3.64
CA THR A 9 1.92 -22.17 4.96
C THR A 9 2.12 -23.67 4.84
N THR A 10 1.24 -24.39 4.14
CA THR A 10 1.40 -25.83 3.89
C THR A 10 2.70 -26.15 3.15
N THR A 11 3.10 -25.34 2.18
CA THR A 11 4.37 -25.52 1.44
C THR A 11 5.57 -25.40 2.37
N VAL A 12 5.59 -24.39 3.26
CA VAL A 12 6.65 -24.21 4.27
C VAL A 12 6.66 -25.36 5.27
N MET A 13 5.50 -25.78 5.76
CA MET A 13 5.43 -26.84 6.76
C MET A 13 5.82 -28.22 6.19
N ASN A 14 5.60 -28.47 4.90
CA ASN A 14 5.96 -29.72 4.24
C ASN A 14 7.41 -29.75 3.70
N SER A 15 8.15 -28.64 3.78
CA SER A 15 9.54 -28.58 3.32
C SER A 15 10.55 -29.08 4.35
N VAL A 16 10.13 -29.25 5.61
CA VAL A 16 10.98 -29.67 6.73
C VAL A 16 10.42 -30.92 7.43
N GLY A 17 11.27 -31.64 8.16
CA GLY A 17 10.86 -32.79 9.00
C GLY A 17 10.13 -32.37 10.29
N PRO A 18 9.43 -33.31 10.96
CA PRO A 18 8.65 -33.03 12.17
C PRO A 18 9.46 -32.39 13.30
N ASP A 19 10.73 -32.79 13.45
CA ASP A 19 11.62 -32.38 14.55
C ASP A 19 11.95 -30.87 14.53
N VAL A 20 11.77 -30.21 13.38
CA VAL A 20 12.05 -28.77 13.19
C VAL A 20 10.82 -27.98 12.74
N ALA A 21 9.64 -28.59 12.72
CA ALA A 21 8.39 -27.95 12.27
C ALA A 21 8.06 -26.70 13.11
N GLY A 22 8.36 -26.71 14.41
CA GLY A 22 8.20 -25.55 15.28
C GLY A 22 9.04 -24.34 14.84
N ILE A 23 10.29 -24.59 14.41
CA ILE A 23 11.19 -23.55 13.91
C ILE A 23 10.66 -22.98 12.58
N ALA A 24 10.24 -23.85 11.66
CA ALA A 24 9.68 -23.41 10.37
C ALA A 24 8.43 -22.53 10.54
N SER A 25 7.51 -22.91 11.44
CA SER A 25 6.34 -22.10 11.78
C SER A 25 6.72 -20.76 12.43
N GLY A 26 7.72 -20.78 13.33
CA GLY A 26 8.26 -19.56 13.95
C GLY A 26 8.81 -18.58 12.93
N VAL A 27 9.63 -19.06 11.99
CA VAL A 27 10.17 -18.25 10.89
C VAL A 27 9.07 -17.70 10.00
N ASN A 28 8.10 -18.52 9.58
CA ASN A 28 6.97 -18.07 8.74
C ASN A 28 6.15 -16.95 9.40
N ASN A 29 5.90 -17.07 10.71
CA ASN A 29 5.21 -16.04 11.47
C ASN A 29 6.05 -14.76 11.63
N ALA A 30 7.34 -14.89 11.91
CA ALA A 30 8.25 -13.74 12.03
C ALA A 30 8.30 -12.96 10.71
N VAL A 31 8.48 -13.66 9.58
CA VAL A 31 8.48 -13.05 8.24
C VAL A 31 7.16 -12.36 7.95
N SER A 32 6.02 -13.02 8.22
CA SER A 32 4.69 -12.44 7.96
C SER A 32 4.44 -11.15 8.74
N ARG A 33 4.84 -11.10 10.02
CA ARG A 33 4.68 -9.90 10.86
C ARG A 33 5.60 -8.78 10.40
N THR A 34 6.87 -9.08 10.14
CA THR A 34 7.84 -8.08 9.65
C THR A 34 7.40 -7.52 8.31
N ALA A 35 6.92 -8.35 7.39
CA ALA A 35 6.39 -7.90 6.10
C ALA A 35 5.20 -6.95 6.26
N ALA A 36 4.28 -7.24 7.19
CA ALA A 36 3.15 -6.35 7.46
C ALA A 36 3.60 -4.99 8.02
N LEU A 37 4.56 -4.96 8.95
CA LEU A 37 5.12 -3.72 9.50
C LEU A 37 5.83 -2.89 8.41
N LEU A 38 6.63 -3.54 7.57
CA LEU A 38 7.28 -2.89 6.44
C LEU A 38 6.26 -2.35 5.43
N ALA A 39 5.21 -3.10 5.14
CA ALA A 39 4.15 -2.67 4.24
C ALA A 39 3.47 -1.39 4.74
N ILE A 40 3.14 -1.31 6.04
CA ILE A 40 2.55 -0.11 6.64
C ILE A 40 3.48 1.11 6.46
N ALA A 41 4.77 0.95 6.77
CA ALA A 41 5.73 2.05 6.68
C ALA A 41 5.94 2.52 5.23
N ILE A 42 6.17 1.57 4.32
CA ILE A 42 6.44 1.87 2.90
C ILE A 42 5.19 2.44 2.23
N PHE A 43 4.02 1.84 2.43
CA PHE A 43 2.79 2.33 1.80
C PHE A 43 2.37 3.69 2.35
N GLY A 44 2.58 3.96 3.64
CA GLY A 44 2.36 5.28 4.22
C GLY A 44 3.24 6.36 3.58
N MET A 45 4.53 6.07 3.40
CA MET A 45 5.46 6.98 2.73
C MET A 45 5.07 7.25 1.26
N VAL A 46 4.76 6.19 0.50
CA VAL A 46 4.34 6.31 -0.90
C VAL A 46 3.03 7.10 -1.00
N MET A 47 2.07 6.84 -0.11
CA MET A 47 0.81 7.56 -0.05
C MET A 47 1.04 9.06 0.14
N ALA A 48 1.85 9.44 1.14
CA ALA A 48 2.14 10.84 1.43
C ALA A 48 2.80 11.52 0.23
N TRP A 49 3.83 10.91 -0.35
CA TRP A 49 4.55 11.45 -1.50
C TRP A 49 3.64 11.62 -2.73
N ALA A 50 2.87 10.59 -3.08
CA ALA A 50 2.02 10.62 -4.26
C ALA A 50 0.81 11.56 -4.10
N PHE A 51 0.28 11.67 -2.88
CA PHE A 51 -0.76 12.64 -2.54
C PHE A 51 -0.25 14.06 -2.70
N GLU A 52 0.89 14.39 -2.07
CA GLU A 52 1.49 15.73 -2.07
C GLU A 52 1.79 16.18 -3.51
N THR A 53 2.47 15.32 -4.27
CA THR A 53 2.78 15.59 -5.68
C THR A 53 1.52 15.85 -6.50
N SER A 54 0.50 14.99 -6.38
CA SER A 54 -0.75 15.16 -7.12
C SER A 54 -1.55 16.39 -6.65
N LEU A 55 -1.48 16.75 -5.38
CA LEU A 55 -2.20 17.90 -4.82
C LEU A 55 -1.57 19.18 -5.34
N HIS A 56 -0.24 19.32 -5.25
CA HIS A 56 0.49 20.49 -5.75
C HIS A 56 0.27 20.71 -7.25
N GLU A 57 0.34 19.66 -8.06
CA GLU A 57 0.08 19.75 -9.50
C GLU A 57 -1.33 20.29 -9.78
N ARG A 58 -2.35 19.72 -9.12
CA ARG A 58 -3.74 20.11 -9.34
C ARG A 58 -4.06 21.51 -8.83
N LEU A 59 -3.49 21.92 -7.69
CA LEU A 59 -3.66 23.28 -7.18
C LEU A 59 -3.03 24.31 -8.13
N ARG A 60 -1.86 23.99 -8.68
CA ARG A 60 -1.17 24.81 -9.68
C ARG A 60 -1.97 24.91 -10.98
N GLU A 61 -2.49 23.79 -11.49
CA GLU A 61 -3.35 23.76 -12.68
C GLU A 61 -4.66 24.52 -12.51
N ALA A 62 -5.25 24.47 -11.31
CA ALA A 62 -6.46 25.20 -10.97
C ALA A 62 -6.22 26.70 -10.70
N GLY A 63 -4.96 27.17 -10.74
CA GLY A 63 -4.62 28.57 -10.50
C GLY A 63 -4.97 29.05 -9.09
N VAL A 64 -4.93 28.14 -8.11
CA VAL A 64 -5.29 28.45 -6.71
C VAL A 64 -4.28 29.43 -6.12
N SER A 65 -4.75 30.34 -5.25
CA SER A 65 -3.87 31.31 -4.61
C SER A 65 -2.79 30.64 -3.75
N GLN A 66 -1.66 31.34 -3.58
CA GLN A 66 -0.56 30.86 -2.75
C GLN A 66 -0.97 30.69 -1.29
N GLU A 67 -1.90 31.50 -0.80
CA GLU A 67 -2.43 31.45 0.57
C GLU A 67 -3.24 30.18 0.84
N ILE A 68 -4.12 29.79 -0.09
CA ILE A 68 -4.88 28.53 0.01
C ILE A 68 -3.93 27.33 -0.09
N SER A 69 -2.94 27.39 -0.98
CA SER A 69 -1.95 26.32 -1.15
C SER A 69 -1.12 26.12 0.13
N ALA A 70 -0.61 27.21 0.72
CA ALA A 70 0.14 27.17 1.97
C ALA A 70 -0.70 26.63 3.15
N PHE A 71 -2.00 26.95 3.19
CA PHE A 71 -2.91 26.41 4.20
C PHE A 71 -3.09 24.89 4.09
N LEU A 72 -3.21 24.37 2.86
CA LEU A 72 -3.32 22.93 2.63
C LEU A 72 -2.00 22.20 2.88
N ASP A 73 -0.86 22.82 2.59
CA ASP A 73 0.47 22.29 2.90
C ASP A 73 0.67 22.10 4.41
N GLY A 74 0.18 23.05 5.21
CA GLY A 74 0.16 22.93 6.68
C GLY A 74 -0.64 21.75 7.20
N GLN A 75 -1.54 21.19 6.38
CA GLN A 75 -2.40 20.05 6.71
C GLN A 75 -2.07 18.78 5.95
N ARG A 76 -0.90 18.71 5.29
CA ARG A 76 -0.47 17.55 4.49
C ARG A 76 -0.60 16.19 5.21
N GLY A 77 -0.40 16.16 6.52
CA GLY A 77 -0.51 14.94 7.34
C GLY A 77 -1.94 14.40 7.48
N GLN A 78 -2.96 15.23 7.20
CA GLN A 78 -4.36 14.83 7.27
C GLN A 78 -4.86 14.19 5.97
N LEU A 79 -4.11 14.29 4.86
CA LEU A 79 -4.46 13.72 3.55
C LEU A 79 -5.89 14.12 3.13
N ALA A 80 -6.77 13.15 2.89
CA ALA A 80 -8.17 13.37 2.55
C ALA A 80 -8.99 14.07 3.65
N GLY A 81 -8.49 14.08 4.89
CA GLY A 81 -9.10 14.74 6.04
C GLY A 81 -8.73 16.21 6.18
N ALA A 82 -7.90 16.77 5.29
CA ALA A 82 -7.50 18.18 5.36
C ALA A 82 -8.74 19.10 5.39
N ALA A 83 -8.77 20.00 6.37
CA ALA A 83 -9.79 21.03 6.45
C ALA A 83 -9.62 22.04 5.30
N LEU A 84 -10.72 22.67 4.92
CA LEU A 84 -10.70 23.74 3.91
C LEU A 84 -10.39 25.09 4.57
N PRO A 85 -9.74 26.02 3.87
CA PRO A 85 -9.50 27.36 4.40
C PRO A 85 -10.83 28.04 4.76
N PRO A 86 -10.94 28.72 5.91
CA PRO A 86 -12.13 29.47 6.25
C PRO A 86 -12.33 30.65 5.28
N GLY A 87 -13.57 31.02 4.99
CA GLY A 87 -13.90 32.20 4.19
C GLY A 87 -13.85 32.00 2.66
N VAL A 88 -13.64 30.79 2.16
CA VAL A 88 -13.78 30.48 0.73
C VAL A 88 -15.25 30.29 0.34
N ASP A 89 -15.61 30.73 -0.87
CA ASP A 89 -16.94 30.51 -1.45
C ASP A 89 -17.28 29.01 -1.53
N ALA A 90 -18.55 28.65 -1.43
CA ALA A 90 -19.02 27.26 -1.47
C ALA A 90 -18.59 26.52 -2.75
N THR A 91 -18.53 27.22 -3.88
CA THR A 91 -18.09 26.67 -5.17
C THR A 91 -16.61 26.31 -5.10
N VAL A 92 -15.78 27.22 -4.59
CA VAL A 92 -14.34 27.02 -4.42
C VAL A 92 -14.07 25.92 -3.39
N ALA A 93 -14.81 25.90 -2.29
CA ALA A 93 -14.75 24.84 -1.27
C ALA A 93 -15.01 23.45 -1.88
N SER A 94 -16.04 23.33 -2.71
CA SER A 94 -16.39 22.07 -3.38
C SER A 94 -15.29 21.63 -4.36
N ALA A 95 -14.71 22.56 -5.10
CA ALA A 95 -13.62 22.32 -6.03
C ALA A 95 -12.35 21.85 -5.29
N LEU A 96 -11.97 22.54 -4.21
CA LEU A 96 -10.83 22.15 -3.37
C LEU A 96 -11.00 20.76 -2.76
N ARG A 97 -12.20 20.45 -2.24
CA ARG A 97 -12.51 19.11 -1.70
C ARG A 97 -12.36 18.04 -2.78
N ARG A 98 -12.84 18.29 -4.00
CA ARG A 98 -12.69 17.36 -5.13
C ARG A 98 -11.21 17.18 -5.48
N THR A 99 -10.43 18.26 -5.51
CA THR A 99 -8.98 18.21 -5.76
C THR A 99 -8.25 17.37 -4.71
N VAL A 100 -8.56 17.55 -3.43
CA VAL A 100 -8.01 16.72 -2.34
C VAL A 100 -8.39 15.25 -2.52
N GLN A 101 -9.66 14.95 -2.81
CA GLN A 101 -10.13 13.57 -3.04
C GLN A 101 -9.42 12.91 -4.23
N LEU A 102 -9.28 13.61 -5.36
CA LEU A 102 -8.58 13.07 -6.54
C LEU A 102 -7.09 12.84 -6.28
N SER A 103 -6.45 13.71 -5.49
CA SER A 103 -5.05 13.55 -5.08
C SER A 103 -4.89 12.34 -4.16
N PHE A 104 -5.84 12.11 -3.27
CA PHE A 104 -5.87 10.93 -2.41
C PHE A 104 -6.08 9.63 -3.19
N VAL A 105 -6.98 9.63 -4.17
CA VAL A 105 -7.14 8.50 -5.09
C VAL A 105 -5.86 8.24 -5.88
N SER A 106 -5.11 9.29 -6.26
CA SER A 106 -3.81 9.14 -6.93
C SER A 106 -2.80 8.35 -6.08
N GLY A 107 -2.66 8.70 -4.80
CA GLY A 107 -1.78 7.94 -3.90
C GLY A 107 -2.24 6.50 -3.68
N PHE A 108 -3.55 6.27 -3.57
CA PHE A 108 -4.09 4.90 -3.53
C PHE A 108 -3.78 4.10 -4.80
N ARG A 109 -3.81 4.72 -5.98
CA ARG A 109 -3.43 4.05 -7.24
C ARG A 109 -1.97 3.59 -7.20
N TRP A 110 -1.06 4.38 -6.65
CA TRP A 110 0.33 3.97 -6.45
C TRP A 110 0.46 2.77 -5.51
N ILE A 111 -0.25 2.77 -4.38
CA ILE A 111 -0.29 1.61 -3.48
C ILE A 111 -0.81 0.35 -4.19
N MET A 112 -1.86 0.49 -5.00
CA MET A 112 -2.42 -0.62 -5.76
C MET A 112 -1.44 -1.16 -6.81
N LEU A 113 -0.72 -0.30 -7.51
CA LEU A 113 0.32 -0.70 -8.47
C LEU A 113 1.48 -1.42 -7.79
N LEU A 114 1.96 -0.91 -6.66
CA LEU A 114 2.99 -1.60 -5.85
C LEU A 114 2.50 -2.96 -5.39
N SER A 115 1.27 -3.05 -4.91
CA SER A 115 0.66 -4.31 -4.47
C SER A 115 0.55 -5.33 -5.61
N ALA A 116 0.15 -4.87 -6.80
CA ALA A 116 0.11 -5.72 -8.00
C ALA A 116 1.52 -6.20 -8.39
N GLY A 117 2.51 -5.32 -8.35
CA GLY A 117 3.91 -5.67 -8.60
C GLY A 117 4.43 -6.72 -7.61
N LEU A 118 4.19 -6.53 -6.32
CA LEU A 118 4.56 -7.50 -5.28
C LEU A 118 3.86 -8.84 -5.46
N ALA A 119 2.59 -8.85 -5.87
CA ALA A 119 1.86 -10.07 -6.17
C ALA A 119 2.46 -10.83 -7.36
N LEU A 120 2.84 -10.13 -8.44
CA LEU A 120 3.50 -10.72 -9.59
C LEU A 120 4.90 -11.27 -9.24
N LEU A 121 5.69 -10.52 -8.46
CA LEU A 121 6.98 -10.98 -7.98
C LEU A 121 6.85 -12.21 -7.07
N SER A 122 5.83 -12.25 -6.21
CA SER A 122 5.53 -13.41 -5.37
C SER A 122 5.15 -14.64 -6.21
N ALA A 123 4.32 -14.45 -7.25
CA ALA A 123 3.97 -15.52 -8.17
C ALA A 123 5.19 -16.06 -8.92
N LEU A 124 6.08 -15.18 -9.38
CA LEU A 124 7.34 -15.56 -10.04
C LEU A 124 8.29 -16.31 -9.07
N ALA A 125 8.43 -15.82 -7.85
CA ALA A 125 9.25 -16.48 -6.83
C ALA A 125 8.73 -17.88 -6.53
N ALA A 126 7.41 -18.04 -6.36
CA ALA A 126 6.79 -19.34 -6.17
C ALA A 126 7.03 -20.27 -7.38
N TRP A 127 6.90 -19.74 -8.60
CA TRP A 127 7.14 -20.51 -9.82
C TRP A 127 8.59 -21.04 -9.92
N VAL A 128 9.57 -20.22 -9.54
CA VAL A 128 10.99 -20.57 -9.65
C VAL A 128 11.47 -21.46 -8.50
N LEU A 129 10.99 -21.21 -7.27
CA LEU A 129 11.55 -21.81 -6.05
C LEU A 129 10.76 -23.01 -5.53
N VAL A 130 9.46 -23.11 -5.81
CA VAL A 130 8.65 -24.23 -5.31
C VAL A 130 8.75 -25.40 -6.28
N GLU A 131 9.55 -26.39 -5.90
CA GLU A 131 9.71 -27.63 -6.66
C GLU A 131 8.37 -28.39 -6.81
N ARG A 132 8.09 -28.88 -8.02
CA ARG A 132 7.00 -29.82 -8.26
C ARG A 132 7.38 -31.18 -7.69
N ARG A 133 7.13 -31.42 -6.40
CA ARG A 133 7.26 -32.77 -5.84
C ARG A 133 6.32 -33.72 -6.59
N PRO A 134 6.79 -34.86 -7.14
CA PRO A 134 5.92 -35.87 -7.71
C PRO A 134 4.98 -36.37 -6.62
N ARG A 135 3.69 -36.47 -6.95
CA ARG A 135 2.67 -37.01 -6.05
C ARG A 135 3.15 -38.41 -5.61
N ALA A 136 3.45 -38.57 -4.32
CA ALA A 136 3.87 -39.86 -3.78
C ALA A 136 2.82 -40.91 -4.18
N LYS A 137 3.23 -41.89 -4.99
CA LYS A 137 2.39 -43.04 -5.31
C LYS A 137 2.06 -43.73 -3.99
N LYS A 138 0.77 -43.81 -3.68
CA LYS A 138 0.24 -44.66 -2.63
C LYS A 138 0.52 -46.12 -2.96
#